data_AF-A0A7W0PFM4-F1
#
_entry.id   AF-A0A7W0PFM4-F1
#
_cell.length_a   1.000
_cell.length_b   1.000
_cell.length_c   1.000
_cell.angle_alpha   90.00
_cell.angle_beta   90.00
_cell.angle_gamma   90.00
#
_symmetry.space_group_name_H-M   'P 1'
#
loop_
_entity.id
_entity.type
_entity.pdbx_description
1 polymer ?
#
loop_
_entity_poly.entity_id
_entity_poly.type
_entity_poly.pdbx_seq_one_letter_code
_entity_poly.pdbx_strand_id
1 'polypeptide(L)'
;MKARRQPIVMVTAYDGPGGRLADQAGTDLVLVGDSAAMTVLGHDSTVPATMEEMLILTRAVTRGANRPLVIADMPFGSFQVSDEDATRNAIRFVKEAGADAVKLEGAGVMLSRVKSIVAAGIPVMGHLGLTPQSATMLGGFKAQGRS
;
A
#
# COMPACT_ATOMS: atom_id res chain seq x y z
N MET A 1 17.00 -6.47 -9.90
CA MET A 1 17.74 -5.62 -8.94
C MET A 1 18.37 -6.43 -7.80
N LYS A 2 17.57 -7.17 -7.00
CA LYS A 2 18.06 -8.02 -5.88
C LYS A 2 19.25 -8.94 -6.23
N ALA A 3 19.16 -9.72 -7.31
CA ALA A 3 20.25 -10.62 -7.73
C ALA A 3 21.56 -9.89 -8.08
N ARG A 4 21.46 -8.61 -8.49
CA ARG A 4 22.60 -7.74 -8.81
C ARG A 4 23.03 -6.88 -7.62
N ARG A 5 22.43 -7.06 -6.43
CA ARG A 5 22.65 -6.27 -5.21
C ARG A 5 22.48 -4.75 -5.43
N GLN A 6 21.61 -4.37 -6.36
CA GLN A 6 21.25 -2.97 -6.57
C GLN A 6 20.13 -2.60 -5.59
N PRO A 7 20.29 -1.53 -4.79
CA PRO A 7 19.22 -1.01 -3.93
C PRO A 7 17.98 -0.66 -4.75
N ILE A 8 16.80 -0.90 -4.17
CA ILE A 8 15.50 -0.53 -4.74
C ILE A 8 15.05 0.75 -4.05
N VAL A 9 14.72 1.78 -4.83
CA VAL A 9 14.25 3.06 -4.34
C VAL A 9 12.73 3.12 -4.41
N MET A 10 12.10 3.36 -3.26
CA MET A 10 10.67 3.55 -3.13
C MET A 10 10.39 4.89 -2.48
N VAL A 11 9.42 5.63 -3.03
CA VAL A 11 8.90 6.87 -2.44
C VAL A 11 7.39 6.80 -2.37
N THR A 12 6.78 7.60 -1.49
CA THR A 12 5.34 7.78 -1.47
C THR A 12 4.90 8.90 -2.40
N ALA A 13 3.75 8.74 -3.04
CA ALA A 13 3.07 9.81 -3.78
C ALA A 13 1.56 9.65 -3.64
N TYR A 14 0.81 10.75 -3.77
CA TYR A 14 -0.63 10.77 -3.49
C TYR A 14 -1.44 11.54 -4.54
N ASP A 15 -0.78 12.15 -5.52
CA ASP A 15 -1.41 12.90 -6.60
C ASP A 15 -0.65 12.73 -7.93
N GLY A 16 -1.26 13.25 -9.01
CA GLY A 16 -0.67 13.19 -10.35
C GLY A 16 0.69 13.91 -10.48
N PRO A 17 0.85 15.14 -9.96
CA PRO A 17 2.15 15.81 -9.93
C PRO A 17 3.24 15.02 -9.20
N GLY A 18 2.97 14.51 -8.01
CA GLY A 18 3.88 13.67 -7.22
C GLY A 18 4.25 12.38 -7.94
N GLY A 19 3.28 11.72 -8.58
CA GLY A 19 3.52 10.56 -9.43
C GLY A 19 4.48 10.87 -10.59
N ARG A 20 4.26 11.99 -11.30
CA ARG A 20 5.16 12.42 -12.39
C ARG A 20 6.57 12.74 -11.91
N LEU A 21 6.69 13.42 -10.77
CA LEU A 21 7.98 13.78 -10.19
C LEU A 21 8.76 12.53 -9.77
N ALA A 22 8.09 11.55 -9.15
CA ALA A 22 8.72 10.27 -8.79
C ALA A 22 9.21 9.51 -10.04
N ASP A 23 8.40 9.46 -11.10
CA ASP A 23 8.79 8.83 -12.37
C ASP A 23 10.06 9.47 -12.96
N GLN A 24 10.04 10.81 -13.11
CA GLN A 24 11.17 11.60 -13.63
C GLN A 24 12.43 11.46 -12.78
N ALA A 25 12.28 11.31 -11.46
CA ALA A 25 13.38 11.10 -10.53
C ALA A 25 14.01 9.71 -10.63
N GLY A 26 13.45 8.79 -11.42
CA GLY A 26 14.06 7.48 -11.63
C GLY A 26 13.72 6.47 -10.53
N THR A 27 12.69 6.68 -9.71
CA THR A 27 12.33 5.75 -8.62
C THR A 27 11.91 4.37 -9.15
N ASP A 28 12.17 3.30 -8.43
CA ASP A 28 11.77 1.95 -8.89
C ASP A 28 10.31 1.66 -8.55
N LEU A 29 9.86 2.15 -7.39
CA LEU A 29 8.53 1.91 -6.84
C LEU A 29 7.91 3.24 -6.36
N VAL A 30 6.59 3.37 -6.56
CA VAL A 30 5.78 4.41 -5.93
C VAL A 30 4.74 3.74 -5.03
N LEU A 31 4.75 4.10 -3.75
CA LEU A 31 3.76 3.64 -2.78
C LEU A 31 2.67 4.70 -2.59
N VAL A 32 1.44 4.38 -2.95
CA VAL A 32 0.26 5.13 -2.54
C VAL A 32 -0.18 4.60 -1.18
N GLY A 33 0.47 5.11 -0.15
CA GLY A 33 0.36 4.59 1.22
C GLY A 33 -0.78 5.22 2.02
N ASP A 34 -1.35 4.48 2.96
CA ASP A 34 -2.40 4.97 3.89
C ASP A 34 -1.93 6.12 4.79
N SER A 35 -0.60 6.32 4.89
CA SER A 35 0.06 7.54 5.37
C SER A 35 -0.55 8.85 4.82
N ALA A 36 -1.18 8.81 3.64
CA ALA A 36 -1.94 9.93 3.06
C ALA A 36 -3.02 10.46 4.00
N ALA A 37 -3.62 9.60 4.83
CA ALA A 37 -4.61 10.01 5.82
C ALA A 37 -4.04 11.10 6.75
N MET A 38 -2.77 10.98 7.11
CA MET A 38 -2.10 11.95 7.98
C MET A 38 -1.49 13.09 7.16
N THR A 39 -0.72 12.76 6.12
CA THR A 39 0.11 13.75 5.40
C THR A 39 -0.66 14.59 4.39
N VAL A 40 -1.82 14.10 3.93
CA VAL A 40 -2.66 14.75 2.91
C VAL A 40 -4.01 15.15 3.48
N LEU A 41 -4.68 14.25 4.23
CA LEU A 41 -6.04 14.45 4.72
C LEU A 41 -6.11 15.04 6.14
N GLY A 42 -4.98 15.11 6.85
CA GLY A 42 -4.88 15.76 8.17
C GLY A 42 -5.47 14.96 9.34
N HIS A 43 -5.63 13.65 9.20
CA HIS A 43 -6.00 12.77 10.31
C HIS A 43 -4.82 12.54 11.27
N ASP A 44 -5.13 12.23 12.53
CA ASP A 44 -4.12 11.92 13.55
C ASP A 44 -3.49 10.53 13.39
N SER A 45 -4.08 9.65 12.56
CA SER A 45 -3.58 8.30 12.27
C SER A 45 -4.02 7.83 10.89
N THR A 46 -3.54 6.66 10.45
CA THR A 46 -3.93 6.05 9.16
C THR A 46 -5.23 5.24 9.21
N VAL A 47 -5.74 4.93 10.41
CA VAL A 47 -6.96 4.12 10.59
C VAL A 47 -8.21 4.70 9.91
N PRO A 48 -8.43 6.03 9.87
CA PRO A 48 -9.60 6.60 9.19
C PRO A 48 -9.58 6.50 7.67
N ALA A 49 -8.44 6.15 7.05
CA ALA A 49 -8.34 6.03 5.60
C ALA A 49 -9.40 5.06 5.06
N THR A 50 -10.20 5.53 4.10
CA THR A 50 -11.24 4.73 3.47
C THR A 50 -10.77 4.09 2.17
N MET A 51 -11.47 3.05 1.72
CA MET A 51 -11.24 2.46 0.40
C MET A 51 -11.39 3.49 -0.73
N GLU A 52 -12.38 4.38 -0.65
CA GLU A 52 -12.66 5.34 -1.72
C GLU A 52 -11.56 6.41 -1.81
N GLU A 53 -11.05 6.91 -0.68
CA GLU A 53 -9.92 7.83 -0.66
C GLU A 53 -8.67 7.18 -1.27
N MET A 54 -8.34 5.95 -0.85
CA MET A 54 -7.17 5.25 -1.36
C MET A 54 -7.29 4.96 -2.87
N LEU A 55 -8.48 4.63 -3.37
CA LEU A 55 -8.72 4.44 -4.80
C LEU A 55 -8.55 5.74 -5.60
N ILE A 56 -9.04 6.88 -5.07
CA ILE A 56 -8.90 8.19 -5.73
C ILE A 56 -7.42 8.59 -5.80
N LEU A 57 -6.70 8.52 -4.68
CA LEU A 57 -5.28 8.87 -4.63
C LEU A 57 -4.45 7.96 -5.54
N THR A 58 -4.75 6.66 -5.53
CA THR A 58 -4.05 5.69 -6.40
C THR A 58 -4.29 6.03 -7.87
N ARG A 59 -5.53 6.29 -8.27
CA ARG A 59 -5.88 6.69 -9.64
C ARG A 59 -5.20 7.99 -10.05
N ALA A 60 -5.00 8.93 -9.13
CA ALA A 60 -4.31 10.18 -9.40
C ALA A 60 -2.82 9.93 -9.70
N VAL A 61 -2.16 9.09 -8.90
CA VAL A 61 -0.74 8.74 -9.05
C VAL A 61 -0.49 7.96 -10.33
N THR A 62 -1.31 6.97 -10.65
CA THR A 62 -1.13 6.10 -11.85
C THR A 62 -1.28 6.85 -13.16
N ARG A 63 -1.94 8.02 -13.17
CA ARG A 63 -1.95 8.94 -14.32
C ARG A 63 -0.64 9.69 -14.51
N GLY A 64 0.20 9.77 -13.48
CA GLY A 64 1.48 10.48 -13.49
C GLY A 64 2.71 9.58 -13.53
N ALA A 65 2.63 8.40 -12.93
CA ALA A 65 3.72 7.44 -12.79
C ALA A 65 3.55 6.28 -13.79
N ASN A 66 4.33 6.29 -14.88
CA ASN A 66 4.22 5.32 -15.98
C ASN A 66 5.35 4.28 -15.97
N ARG A 67 6.54 4.64 -15.46
CA ARG A 67 7.69 3.73 -15.37
C ARG A 67 7.81 2.95 -14.05
N PRO A 68 7.68 3.55 -12.85
CA PRO A 68 7.81 2.80 -11.61
C PRO A 68 6.62 1.88 -11.38
N LEU A 69 6.80 0.80 -10.61
CA LEU A 69 5.67 0.00 -10.16
C LEU A 69 4.88 0.79 -9.12
N VAL A 70 3.58 0.95 -9.32
CA VAL A 70 2.68 1.62 -8.40
C VAL A 70 2.03 0.59 -7.47
N ILE A 71 2.34 0.71 -6.18
CA ILE A 71 1.80 -0.15 -5.13
C ILE A 71 0.77 0.65 -4.33
N ALA A 72 -0.43 0.11 -4.14
CA ALA A 72 -1.45 0.75 -3.34
C ALA A 72 -1.60 0.07 -1.98
N ASP A 73 -1.68 0.85 -0.91
CA ASP A 73 -2.05 0.31 0.40
C ASP A 73 -3.52 -0.07 0.46
N MET A 74 -3.78 -1.26 0.96
CA MET A 74 -5.12 -1.64 1.42
C MET A 74 -5.34 -1.01 2.81
N PRO A 75 -6.32 -0.09 2.96
CA PRO A 75 -6.54 0.59 4.24
C PRO A 75 -7.09 -0.36 5.31
N PHE A 76 -7.05 0.10 6.56
CA PHE A 76 -7.61 -0.66 7.67
C PHE A 76 -9.10 -1.00 7.43
N GLY A 77 -9.49 -2.24 7.73
CA GLY A 77 -10.83 -2.76 7.51
C GLY A 77 -11.07 -3.35 6.12
N SER A 78 -10.18 -3.13 5.14
CA SER A 78 -10.41 -3.59 3.76
C SER A 78 -9.90 -5.00 3.46
N PHE A 79 -9.16 -5.64 4.36
CA PHE A 79 -8.61 -6.99 4.15
C PHE A 79 -8.64 -7.89 5.39
N GLN A 80 -8.93 -7.33 6.56
CA GLN A 80 -8.91 -8.04 7.83
C GLN A 80 -10.07 -9.04 7.95
N VAL A 81 -11.23 -8.70 7.35
CA VAL A 81 -12.52 -9.40 7.51
C VAL A 81 -12.49 -10.81 6.93
N SER A 82 -12.16 -10.96 5.64
CA SER A 82 -12.21 -12.25 4.95
C SER A 82 -11.27 -12.28 3.74
N ASP A 83 -10.94 -13.50 3.28
CA ASP A 83 -10.19 -13.70 2.03
C ASP A 83 -10.97 -13.15 0.82
N GLU A 84 -12.31 -13.26 0.84
CA GLU A 84 -13.17 -12.73 -0.22
C GLU A 84 -13.10 -11.21 -0.29
N ASP A 85 -13.28 -10.51 0.84
CA ASP A 85 -13.25 -9.05 0.88
C ASP A 85 -11.86 -8.52 0.53
N ALA A 86 -10.81 -9.15 1.04
CA ALA A 86 -9.43 -8.80 0.71
C ALA A 86 -9.19 -8.91 -0.80
N THR A 87 -9.63 -10.01 -1.42
CA THR A 87 -9.48 -10.24 -2.86
C THR A 87 -10.32 -9.25 -3.67
N ARG A 88 -11.58 -9.03 -3.28
CA ARG A 88 -12.49 -8.07 -3.92
C ARG A 88 -11.90 -6.66 -3.90
N ASN A 89 -11.42 -6.20 -2.75
CA ASN A 89 -10.84 -4.87 -2.60
C ASN A 89 -9.50 -4.73 -3.34
N ALA A 90 -8.65 -5.76 -3.37
CA ALA A 90 -7.44 -5.76 -4.18
C ALA A 90 -7.76 -5.64 -5.69
N ILE A 91 -8.79 -6.34 -6.18
CA ILE A 91 -9.28 -6.23 -7.56
C ILE A 91 -9.69 -4.79 -7.87
N ARG A 92 -10.34 -4.08 -6.93
CA ARG A 92 -10.71 -2.67 -7.13
C ARG A 92 -9.47 -1.78 -7.34
N PHE A 93 -8.40 -1.96 -6.58
CA PHE A 93 -7.17 -1.19 -6.76
C PHE A 93 -6.54 -1.36 -8.14
N VAL A 94 -6.51 -2.60 -8.66
CA VAL A 94 -6.00 -2.86 -10.00
C VAL A 94 -6.97 -2.32 -11.06
N LYS A 95 -8.25 -2.68 -10.98
CA LYS A 95 -9.26 -2.40 -12.01
C LYS A 95 -9.67 -0.93 -12.07
N GLU A 96 -9.91 -0.31 -10.92
CA GLU A 96 -10.50 1.03 -10.83
C GLU A 96 -9.44 2.12 -10.66
N ALA A 97 -8.26 1.78 -10.13
CA ALA A 97 -7.22 2.75 -9.83
C ALA A 97 -5.90 2.53 -10.59
N GLY A 98 -5.70 1.36 -11.20
CA GLY A 98 -4.52 1.07 -12.03
C GLY A 98 -3.26 0.71 -11.24
N ALA A 99 -3.39 0.26 -9.99
CA ALA A 99 -2.23 -0.21 -9.23
C ALA A 99 -1.66 -1.51 -9.84
N ASP A 100 -0.33 -1.64 -9.81
CA ASP A 100 0.36 -2.87 -10.25
C ASP A 100 0.37 -3.96 -9.16
N ALA A 101 0.28 -3.54 -7.90
CA ALA A 101 0.30 -4.41 -6.73
C ALA A 101 -0.41 -3.76 -5.54
N VAL A 102 -0.73 -4.57 -4.53
CA VAL A 102 -1.28 -4.09 -3.26
C VAL A 102 -0.33 -4.35 -2.09
N LYS A 103 -0.34 -3.48 -1.08
CA LYS A 103 0.38 -3.68 0.19
C LYS A 103 -0.60 -4.02 1.32
N LEU A 104 -0.24 -5.04 2.11
CA LEU A 104 -1.00 -5.50 3.27
C LEU A 104 -0.10 -5.58 4.50
N GLU A 105 -0.65 -5.20 5.66
CA GLU A 105 0.04 -5.27 6.95
C GLU A 105 -0.28 -6.55 7.72
N GLY A 106 0.74 -7.13 8.34
CA GLY A 106 0.57 -8.21 9.32
C GLY A 106 1.04 -9.59 8.86
N ALA A 107 0.93 -10.54 9.77
CA ALA A 107 1.37 -11.93 9.61
C ALA A 107 0.26 -12.91 10.07
N GLY A 108 0.57 -14.21 10.10
CA GLY A 108 -0.34 -15.24 10.61
C GLY A 108 -1.60 -15.35 9.76
N VAL A 109 -2.75 -14.93 10.30
CA VAL A 109 -4.04 -14.94 9.59
C VAL A 109 -4.00 -14.17 8.27
N MET A 110 -3.16 -13.14 8.16
CA MET A 110 -3.00 -12.37 6.91
C MET A 110 -2.42 -13.20 5.76
N LEU A 111 -1.75 -14.32 6.04
CA LEU A 111 -1.19 -15.18 4.99
C LEU A 111 -2.27 -15.84 4.11
N SER A 112 -3.49 -16.08 4.63
CA SER A 112 -4.58 -16.58 3.79
C SER A 112 -5.04 -15.52 2.78
N ARG A 113 -5.09 -14.25 3.20
CA ARG A 113 -5.44 -13.10 2.35
C ARG A 113 -4.40 -12.91 1.25
N VAL A 114 -3.11 -12.98 1.61
CA VAL A 114 -2.02 -12.91 0.63
C VAL A 114 -2.17 -14.03 -0.41
N LYS A 115 -2.44 -15.27 0.02
CA LYS A 115 -2.63 -16.40 -0.90
C LYS A 115 -3.84 -16.20 -1.80
N SER A 116 -4.98 -15.73 -1.29
CA SER A 116 -6.19 -15.53 -2.09
C SER A 116 -6.00 -14.42 -3.14
N ILE A 117 -5.37 -13.30 -2.75
CA ILE A 117 -5.07 -12.18 -3.66
C ILE A 117 -4.09 -12.61 -4.77
N VAL A 118 -3.02 -13.33 -4.40
CA VAL A 118 -2.05 -13.85 -5.37
C VAL A 118 -2.70 -14.88 -6.32
N ALA A 119 -3.59 -15.73 -5.81
CA ALA A 119 -4.34 -16.69 -6.64
C ALA A 119 -5.29 -15.98 -7.63
N ALA A 120 -5.75 -14.77 -7.32
CA ALA A 120 -6.49 -13.91 -8.23
C ALA A 120 -5.61 -13.14 -9.24
N GLY A 121 -4.29 -13.37 -9.24
CA GLY A 121 -3.34 -12.78 -10.18
C GLY A 121 -2.81 -11.41 -9.78
N ILE A 122 -3.01 -10.97 -8.53
CA ILE A 122 -2.60 -9.64 -8.06
C ILE A 122 -1.34 -9.79 -7.19
N PRO A 123 -0.22 -9.12 -7.54
CA PRO A 123 0.98 -9.11 -6.72
C PRO A 123 0.75 -8.44 -5.35
N VAL A 124 1.40 -8.97 -4.31
CA VAL A 124 1.27 -8.49 -2.94
C VAL A 124 2.64 -8.11 -2.35
N MET A 125 2.72 -6.90 -1.80
CA MET A 125 3.78 -6.47 -0.90
C MET A 125 3.35 -6.68 0.56
N GLY A 126 4.06 -7.55 1.29
CA GLY A 126 3.82 -7.72 2.74
C GLY A 126 4.55 -6.67 3.57
N HIS A 127 3.87 -6.09 4.56
CA HIS A 127 4.44 -5.19 5.55
C HIS A 127 4.45 -5.87 6.93
N LEU A 128 5.65 -6.05 7.49
CA LEU A 128 5.91 -6.64 8.80
C LEU A 128 6.68 -5.66 9.68
N GLY A 129 6.72 -5.91 10.99
CA GLY A 129 7.40 -5.04 11.95
C GLY A 129 6.42 -4.07 12.60
N LEU A 130 6.72 -2.78 12.56
CA LEU A 130 5.78 -1.76 13.04
C LEU A 130 4.71 -1.52 11.97
N THR A 131 3.49 -1.92 12.27
CA THR A 131 2.32 -1.81 11.39
C THR A 131 1.39 -0.70 11.89
N PRO A 132 1.42 0.51 11.29
CA PRO A 132 0.63 1.68 11.70
C PRO A 132 -0.87 1.42 11.89
N GLN A 133 -1.47 0.53 11.09
CA GLN A 133 -2.89 0.20 11.20
C GLN A 133 -3.23 -0.50 12.52
N SER A 134 -2.23 -1.09 13.17
CA SER A 134 -2.33 -1.71 14.50
C SER A 134 -1.65 -0.87 15.60
N ALA A 135 -1.17 0.34 15.30
CA ALA A 135 -0.41 1.15 16.25
C ALA A 135 -1.18 1.45 17.54
N THR A 136 -2.51 1.59 17.47
CA THR A 136 -3.35 1.74 18.67
C THR A 136 -3.28 0.51 19.58
N MET A 137 -3.22 -0.71 19.02
CA MET A 137 -3.01 -1.94 19.80
C MET A 137 -1.57 -2.08 20.30
N LEU A 138 -0.59 -1.52 19.58
CA LEU A 138 0.83 -1.54 19.96
C LEU A 138 1.23 -0.42 20.96
N GLY A 139 0.29 0.44 21.34
CA GLY A 139 0.53 1.57 22.25
C GLY A 139 1.35 2.68 21.63
N GLY A 140 1.13 2.95 20.33
CA GLY A 140 1.78 4.01 19.54
C GLY A 140 2.84 3.50 18.57
N PHE A 141 3.58 4.44 17.96
CA PHE A 141 4.68 4.15 17.03
C PHE A 141 5.94 3.68 17.77
N LYS A 142 5.96 2.41 18.21
CA LYS A 142 7.10 1.81 18.90
C LYS A 142 7.87 0.86 17.99
N ALA A 143 9.20 0.95 18.01
CA ALA A 143 10.07 0.03 17.26
C ALA A 143 9.79 -1.43 17.66
N GLN A 144 9.59 -2.30 16.65
CA GLN A 144 9.31 -3.73 16.82
C GLN A 144 10.56 -4.58 16.51
N GLY A 145 10.58 -5.82 17.00
CA GLY A 145 11.67 -6.77 16.74
C GLY A 145 12.90 -6.60 17.64
N ARG A 146 12.73 -5.98 18.82
CA ARG A 146 13.75 -5.98 19.88
C ARG A 146 13.53 -7.21 20.76
N SER A 147 14.54 -8.08 20.81
CA SER A 147 14.66 -9.22 21.73
C SER A 147 15.10 -8.78 23.11
#